data_AF-A0A915NSD5-F1
#
_entry.id   AF-A0A915NSD5-F1
#
_cell.length_a   1.000
_cell.length_b   1.000
_cell.length_c   1.000
_cell.angle_alpha   90.00
_cell.angle_beta   90.00
_cell.angle_gamma   90.00
#
_symmetry.space_group_name_H-M   'P 1'
#
loop_
_entity.id
_entity.type
_entity.pdbx_description
1 polymer ?
#
loop_
_entity_poly.entity_id
_entity_poly.type
_entity_poly.pdbx_seq_one_letter_code
_entity_poly.pdbx_strand_id
1 'polypeptide(L)'
;METVLNKLGNQPDLKTINGLLEAIQKAKKNLKEPPSQCHPFEKRQNCINCFSIALASKRSKLAAISFEGIQIILRDNADFGSEDHTPEGQSRAEQLISLLFDIPQWQESPANQCQALTVLVQLLSSTEISIGLKDVLNGIEICEQVFSVAAAHANSVRPAARAALTQFLNSYVQNRLAVSFEEEEQTEHIGARMDITALISELVARMVGRSTVERALGNNKEDDLVQKQQPLLLPLDALI
;
A
#
# COMPACT_ATOMS: atom_id res chain seq x y z
N MET A 1 -5.32 18.39 6.74
CA MET A 1 -5.93 17.26 7.49
C MET A 1 -7.22 17.63 8.24
N GLU A 2 -7.26 18.73 9.01
CA GLU A 2 -8.41 19.09 9.87
C GLU A 2 -9.76 19.12 9.11
N THR A 3 -9.79 19.65 7.88
CA THR A 3 -10.97 19.64 7.02
C THR A 3 -11.52 18.24 6.77
N VAL A 4 -10.66 17.25 6.54
CA VAL A 4 -11.09 15.85 6.31
C VAL A 4 -11.68 15.26 7.58
N LEU A 5 -11.04 15.48 8.74
CA LEU A 5 -11.59 15.02 10.02
C LEU A 5 -12.90 15.72 10.39
N ASN A 6 -13.11 16.96 9.96
CA ASN A 6 -14.39 17.66 10.07
C ASN A 6 -15.45 17.02 9.15
N LYS A 7 -15.12 16.76 7.88
CA LYS A 7 -16.00 16.04 6.94
C LYS A 7 -16.41 14.68 7.49
N LEU A 8 -15.47 13.93 8.05
CA LEU A 8 -15.70 12.60 8.64
C LEU A 8 -16.61 12.71 9.87
N GLY A 9 -16.33 13.66 10.77
CA GLY A 9 -17.12 13.89 11.98
C GLY A 9 -18.53 14.44 11.75
N ASN A 10 -18.81 15.00 10.58
CA ASN A 10 -20.13 15.54 10.23
C ASN A 10 -21.02 14.52 9.50
N GLN A 11 -20.55 13.29 9.27
CA GLN A 11 -21.37 12.28 8.64
C GLN A 11 -22.51 11.83 9.58
N PRO A 12 -23.76 11.73 9.08
CA PRO A 12 -24.93 11.37 9.91
C PRO A 12 -24.77 9.99 10.57
N ASP A 13 -24.07 9.14 9.86
CA ASP A 13 -23.76 7.75 10.14
C ASP A 13 -22.75 7.56 11.28
N LEU A 14 -22.04 8.62 11.70
CA LEU A 14 -20.93 8.53 12.65
C LEU A 14 -21.32 7.88 13.98
N LYS A 15 -22.50 8.20 14.51
CA LYS A 15 -22.96 7.74 15.84
C LYS A 15 -23.15 6.22 15.93
N THR A 16 -23.21 5.54 14.78
CA THR A 16 -23.42 4.09 14.72
C THR A 16 -22.10 3.31 14.61
N ILE A 17 -20.97 4.01 14.51
CA ILE A 17 -19.64 3.39 14.40
C ILE A 17 -18.91 3.59 15.72
N ASN A 18 -18.72 2.49 16.45
CA ASN A 18 -18.10 2.49 17.76
C ASN A 18 -16.66 3.02 17.68
N GLY A 19 -16.29 3.91 18.60
CA GLY A 19 -14.93 4.46 18.72
C GLY A 19 -14.53 5.51 17.68
N LEU A 20 -15.28 5.70 16.59
CA LEU A 20 -14.88 6.61 15.52
C LEU A 20 -14.92 8.08 15.95
N LEU A 21 -15.92 8.50 16.72
CA LEU A 21 -16.01 9.86 17.23
C LEU A 21 -14.84 10.20 18.16
N GLU A 22 -14.50 9.29 19.07
CA GLU A 22 -13.39 9.45 20.01
C GLU A 22 -12.05 9.50 19.29
N ALA A 23 -11.85 8.63 18.29
CA ALA A 23 -10.67 8.64 17.44
C ALA A 23 -10.51 9.99 16.72
N ILE A 24 -11.60 10.51 16.12
CA ILE A 24 -11.60 11.81 15.43
C ILE A 24 -11.25 12.95 16.39
N GLN A 25 -11.84 12.96 17.59
CA GLN A 25 -11.56 13.99 18.59
C GLN A 25 -10.10 13.95 19.04
N LYS A 26 -9.55 12.75 19.27
CA LYS A 26 -8.13 12.56 19.62
C LYS A 26 -7.22 13.03 18.49
N ALA A 27 -7.49 12.65 17.24
CA ALA A 27 -6.71 13.09 16.08
C ALA A 27 -6.75 14.62 15.90
N LYS A 28 -7.92 15.24 16.04
CA LYS A 28 -8.06 16.71 15.96
C LYS A 28 -7.29 17.43 17.07
N LYS A 29 -7.29 16.89 18.29
CA LYS A 29 -6.51 17.45 19.39
C LYS A 29 -5.03 17.41 19.05
N ASN A 30 -4.52 16.23 18.71
CA ASN A 30 -3.10 16.01 18.47
C ASN A 30 -2.55 16.76 17.24
N LEU A 31 -3.38 17.01 16.23
CA LEU A 31 -2.97 17.84 15.08
C LEU A 31 -2.65 19.28 15.46
N LYS A 32 -3.30 19.83 16.49
CA LYS A 32 -3.08 21.20 16.97
C LYS A 32 -1.87 21.33 17.89
N GLU A 33 -1.42 20.20 18.44
CA GLU A 33 -0.24 20.19 19.31
C GLU A 33 1.02 20.47 18.48
N PRO A 34 1.96 21.27 19.01
CA PRO A 34 3.23 21.52 18.36
C PRO A 34 4.08 20.23 18.29
N PRO A 35 5.08 20.16 17.39
CA PRO A 35 5.96 18.99 17.25
C PRO A 35 6.70 18.56 18.53
N SER A 36 6.86 19.48 19.48
CA SER A 36 7.47 19.21 20.80
C SER A 36 6.57 18.43 21.76
N GLN A 37 5.27 18.35 21.49
CA GLN A 37 4.29 17.67 22.33
C GLN A 37 3.63 16.49 21.62
N CYS A 38 3.53 16.54 20.29
CA CYS A 38 3.05 15.43 19.49
C CYS A 38 3.89 15.30 18.21
N HIS A 39 4.64 14.21 18.13
CA HIS A 39 5.53 13.97 17.00
C HIS A 39 4.72 13.59 15.74
N PRO A 40 5.28 13.82 14.53
CA PRO A 40 4.62 13.48 13.28
C PRO A 40 4.10 12.04 13.21
N PHE A 41 4.87 11.05 13.70
CA PHE A 41 4.44 9.65 13.71
C PHE A 41 3.15 9.43 14.53
N GLU A 42 2.98 10.14 15.64
CA GLU A 42 1.77 10.05 16.46
C GLU A 42 0.59 10.73 15.76
N LYS A 43 0.83 11.88 15.12
CA LYS A 43 -0.19 12.58 14.33
C LYS A 43 -0.70 11.68 13.20
N ARG A 44 0.22 11.03 12.46
CA ARG A 44 -0.08 10.02 11.44
C ARG A 44 -0.90 8.87 12.02
N GLN A 45 -0.42 8.24 13.09
CA GLN A 45 -1.08 7.09 13.70
C GLN A 45 -2.51 7.39 14.16
N ASN A 46 -2.74 8.54 14.78
CA ASN A 46 -4.08 8.92 15.25
C ASN A 46 -5.03 9.19 14.06
N CYS A 47 -4.54 9.79 12.98
CA CYS A 47 -5.34 9.98 11.76
C CYS A 47 -5.63 8.64 11.07
N ILE A 48 -4.62 7.77 10.92
CA ILE A 48 -4.74 6.43 10.34
C ILE A 48 -5.73 5.59 11.11
N ASN A 49 -5.73 5.65 12.45
CA ASN A 49 -6.71 4.95 13.27
C ASN A 49 -8.16 5.39 12.96
N CYS A 50 -8.39 6.70 12.75
CA CYS A 50 -9.71 7.19 12.32
C CYS A 50 -10.13 6.58 10.98
N PHE A 51 -9.19 6.54 10.02
CA PHE A 51 -9.44 6.03 8.68
C PHE A 51 -9.65 4.52 8.66
N SER A 52 -8.88 3.77 9.44
CA SER A 52 -9.06 2.32 9.61
C SER A 52 -10.48 2.00 10.10
N ILE A 53 -10.92 2.64 11.19
CA ILE A 53 -12.28 2.45 11.73
C ILE A 53 -13.35 2.83 10.70
N ALA A 54 -13.15 3.95 10.00
CA ALA A 54 -14.07 4.42 8.96
C ALA A 54 -14.15 3.46 7.76
N LEU A 55 -13.02 2.91 7.31
CA LEU A 55 -12.95 1.93 6.21
C LEU A 55 -13.58 0.59 6.61
N ALA A 56 -13.36 0.14 7.85
CA ALA A 56 -13.95 -1.08 8.40
C ALA A 56 -15.49 -1.01 8.49
N SER A 57 -16.08 0.19 8.52
CA SER A 57 -17.54 0.35 8.52
C SER A 57 -18.22 -0.01 7.20
N LYS A 58 -17.45 -0.26 6.12
CA LYS A 58 -17.94 -0.58 4.77
C LYS A 58 -18.87 0.47 4.15
N ARG A 59 -18.85 1.71 4.65
CA ARG A 59 -19.64 2.82 4.10
C ARG A 59 -18.84 3.58 3.05
N SER A 60 -19.33 3.59 1.81
CA SER A 60 -18.65 4.22 0.67
C SER A 60 -18.30 5.70 0.88
N LYS A 61 -19.19 6.48 1.50
CA LYS A 61 -18.92 7.89 1.83
C LYS A 61 -17.77 8.05 2.82
N LEU A 62 -17.71 7.20 3.84
CA LEU A 62 -16.64 7.23 4.85
C LEU A 62 -15.32 6.75 4.25
N ALA A 63 -15.37 5.75 3.38
CA ALA A 63 -14.19 5.30 2.64
C ALA A 63 -13.62 6.43 1.76
N ALA A 64 -14.46 7.12 0.98
CA ALA A 64 -14.03 8.21 0.13
C ALA A 64 -13.35 9.35 0.92
N ILE A 65 -13.92 9.75 2.06
CA ILE A 65 -13.34 10.76 2.95
C ILE A 65 -12.02 10.25 3.55
N SER A 66 -11.94 8.96 3.91
CA SER A 66 -10.74 8.34 4.46
C SER A 66 -9.60 8.35 3.45
N PHE A 67 -9.86 8.00 2.18
CA PHE A 67 -8.86 8.07 1.12
C PHE A 67 -8.41 9.51 0.82
N GLU A 68 -9.29 10.51 0.91
CA GLU A 68 -8.89 11.93 0.85
C GLU A 68 -7.87 12.24 1.97
N GLY A 69 -8.14 11.76 3.19
CA GLY A 69 -7.24 11.92 4.33
C GLY A 69 -5.90 11.22 4.16
N ILE A 70 -5.90 9.97 3.69
CA ILE A 70 -4.68 9.21 3.42
C ILE A 70 -3.83 9.92 2.35
N GLN A 71 -4.45 10.47 1.30
CA GLN A 71 -3.73 11.25 0.29
C GLN A 71 -3.10 12.53 0.85
N ILE A 72 -3.71 13.16 1.86
CA ILE A 72 -3.07 14.28 2.57
C ILE A 72 -1.83 13.77 3.32
N ILE A 73 -1.95 12.65 4.06
CA ILE A 73 -0.79 12.05 4.76
C ILE A 73 0.33 11.72 3.78
N LEU A 74 0.04 11.34 2.53
CA LEU A 74 1.05 11.06 1.51
C LEU A 74 1.77 12.29 0.95
N ARG A 75 1.15 13.48 0.97
CA ARG A 75 1.67 14.68 0.30
C ARG A 75 2.20 15.74 1.24
N ASP A 76 1.66 15.80 2.46
CA ASP A 76 1.97 16.86 3.40
C ASP A 76 3.19 16.50 4.25
N ASN A 77 4.37 16.86 3.73
CA ASN A 77 5.65 16.61 4.39
C ASN A 77 5.89 17.54 5.59
N ALA A 78 5.20 18.68 5.67
CA ALA A 78 5.37 19.62 6.76
C ALA A 78 4.81 19.05 8.07
N ASP A 79 3.60 18.50 8.02
CA ASP A 79 2.94 17.96 9.22
C ASP A 79 3.21 16.46 9.44
N PHE A 80 3.50 15.70 8.38
CA PHE A 80 3.61 14.25 8.44
C PHE A 80 4.91 13.68 7.88
N GLY A 81 5.85 14.51 7.41
CA GLY A 81 7.05 14.03 6.70
C GLY A 81 8.22 13.65 7.61
N SER A 82 8.40 14.31 8.75
CA SER A 82 9.55 14.03 9.62
C SER A 82 9.46 12.61 10.21
N GLU A 83 10.59 11.92 10.15
CA GLU A 83 10.80 10.60 10.75
C GLU A 83 11.62 10.70 12.06
N ASP A 84 11.91 11.92 12.53
CA ASP A 84 12.59 12.14 13.80
C ASP A 84 11.75 11.58 14.95
N HIS A 85 12.42 10.88 15.87
CA HIS A 85 11.78 10.21 17.02
C HIS A 85 10.73 9.15 16.63
N THR A 86 10.72 8.72 15.36
CA THR A 86 9.84 7.65 14.91
C THR A 86 10.37 6.31 15.41
N PRO A 87 9.55 5.51 16.13
CA PRO A 87 9.95 4.17 16.55
C PRO A 87 10.29 3.28 15.36
N GLU A 88 11.17 2.31 15.57
CA GLU A 88 11.45 1.28 14.57
C GLU A 88 10.14 0.56 14.19
N GLY A 89 9.93 0.36 12.88
CA GLY A 89 8.71 -0.27 12.38
C GLY A 89 7.49 0.67 12.28
N GLN A 90 7.66 1.98 12.51
CA GLN A 90 6.58 2.98 12.50
C GLN A 90 6.85 4.14 11.53
N SER A 91 7.72 3.92 10.53
CA SER A 91 7.92 4.90 9.45
C SER A 91 6.59 5.24 8.78
N ARG A 92 6.51 6.40 8.13
CA ARG A 92 5.30 6.81 7.40
C ARG A 92 4.86 5.75 6.39
N ALA A 93 5.80 5.12 5.69
CA ALA A 93 5.51 4.03 4.77
C ALA A 93 4.89 2.83 5.49
N GLU A 94 5.51 2.36 6.58
CA GLU A 94 5.03 1.22 7.36
C GLU A 94 3.64 1.46 7.96
N GLN A 95 3.38 2.65 8.50
CA GLN A 95 2.06 3.01 9.06
C GLN A 95 0.96 2.98 8.00
N LEU A 96 1.26 3.47 6.78
CA LEU A 96 0.31 3.46 5.67
C LEU A 96 0.12 2.05 5.08
N ILE A 97 1.19 1.28 4.94
CA ILE A 97 1.12 -0.12 4.49
C ILE A 97 0.31 -0.95 5.47
N SER A 98 0.50 -0.77 6.78
CA SER A 98 -0.28 -1.43 7.83
C SER A 98 -1.79 -1.21 7.67
N LEU A 99 -2.21 0.02 7.33
CA LEU A 99 -3.61 0.33 7.01
C LEU A 99 -4.10 -0.41 5.75
N LEU A 100 -3.24 -0.57 4.75
CA LEU A 100 -3.58 -1.17 3.45
C LEU A 100 -3.53 -2.70 3.47
N PHE A 101 -3.01 -3.33 4.53
CA PHE A 101 -3.07 -4.79 4.70
C PHE A 101 -4.51 -5.32 4.82
N ASP A 102 -5.47 -4.47 5.19
CA ASP A 102 -6.88 -4.87 5.29
C ASP A 102 -7.62 -4.91 3.94
N ILE A 103 -7.02 -4.44 2.83
CA ILE A 103 -7.67 -4.38 1.51
C ILE A 103 -8.28 -5.72 1.05
N PRO A 104 -7.61 -6.89 1.22
CA PRO A 104 -8.17 -8.18 0.83
C PRO A 104 -9.51 -8.49 1.51
N GLN A 105 -9.77 -7.91 2.69
CA GLN A 105 -11.02 -8.10 3.43
C GLN A 105 -12.19 -7.29 2.87
N TRP A 106 -11.94 -6.32 1.98
CA TRP A 106 -12.97 -5.43 1.42
C TRP A 106 -13.63 -5.98 0.15
N GLN A 107 -13.85 -7.30 0.09
CA GLN A 107 -14.36 -8.03 -1.08
C GLN A 107 -15.73 -7.51 -1.56
N GLU A 108 -16.56 -7.05 -0.63
CA GLU A 108 -17.89 -6.47 -0.90
C GLU A 108 -17.82 -5.04 -1.48
N SER A 109 -16.62 -4.46 -1.56
CA SER A 109 -16.40 -3.10 -2.06
C SER A 109 -15.23 -3.04 -3.07
N PRO A 110 -15.38 -3.60 -4.28
CA PRO A 110 -14.36 -3.57 -5.33
C PRO A 110 -13.81 -2.17 -5.64
N ALA A 111 -14.67 -1.15 -5.59
CA ALA A 111 -14.26 0.24 -5.81
C ALA A 111 -13.27 0.73 -4.74
N ASN A 112 -13.48 0.36 -3.47
CA ASN A 112 -12.57 0.72 -2.37
C ASN A 112 -11.24 -0.02 -2.53
N GLN A 113 -11.27 -1.30 -2.96
CA GLN A 113 -10.05 -2.06 -3.22
C GLN A 113 -9.22 -1.40 -4.33
N CYS A 114 -9.83 -1.02 -5.45
CA CYS A 114 -9.14 -0.31 -6.54
C CYS A 114 -8.57 1.05 -6.09
N GLN A 115 -9.32 1.80 -5.27
CA GLN A 115 -8.85 3.08 -4.74
C GLN A 115 -7.67 2.90 -3.78
N ALA A 116 -7.69 1.86 -2.96
CA ALA A 116 -6.61 1.53 -2.04
C ALA A 116 -5.35 1.05 -2.78
N LEU A 117 -5.50 0.25 -3.83
CA LEU A 117 -4.40 -0.11 -4.73
C LEU A 117 -3.78 1.14 -5.40
N THR A 118 -4.61 2.11 -5.78
CA THR A 118 -4.11 3.41 -6.30
C THR A 118 -3.28 4.16 -5.26
N VAL A 119 -3.72 4.16 -3.99
CA VAL A 119 -2.97 4.76 -2.88
C VAL A 119 -1.67 4.01 -2.61
N LEU A 120 -1.69 2.68 -2.67
CA LEU A 120 -0.49 1.83 -2.51
C LEU A 120 0.56 2.16 -3.59
N VAL A 121 0.13 2.31 -4.85
CA VAL A 121 1.03 2.76 -5.94
C VAL A 121 1.59 4.14 -5.65
N GLN A 122 0.76 5.10 -5.23
CA GLN A 122 1.24 6.45 -4.91
C GLN A 122 2.30 6.44 -3.79
N LEU A 123 2.12 5.59 -2.78
CA LEU A 123 3.08 5.43 -1.69
C LEU A 123 4.39 4.84 -2.19
N LEU A 124 4.34 3.65 -2.81
CA LEU A 124 5.53 2.88 -3.16
C LEU A 124 6.29 3.44 -4.37
N SER A 125 5.64 4.28 -5.17
CA SER A 125 6.26 5.04 -6.26
C SER A 125 6.78 6.42 -5.82
N SER A 126 6.59 6.81 -4.55
CA SER A 126 7.00 8.12 -4.07
C SER A 126 8.52 8.30 -4.10
N THR A 127 8.97 9.48 -4.50
CA THR A 127 10.36 9.92 -4.39
C THR A 127 10.59 10.76 -3.13
N GLU A 128 9.53 11.17 -2.43
CA GLU A 128 9.60 12.02 -1.23
C GLU A 128 9.52 11.22 0.07
N ILE A 129 9.04 9.97 0.00
CA ILE A 129 8.93 9.07 1.14
C ILE A 129 10.03 8.04 0.99
N SER A 130 10.78 7.80 2.08
CA SER A 130 11.75 6.71 2.09
C SER A 130 11.02 5.37 2.05
N ILE A 131 11.20 4.63 0.96
CA ILE A 131 10.62 3.30 0.74
C ILE A 131 11.74 2.27 0.82
N GLY A 132 11.65 1.33 1.76
CA GLY A 132 12.58 0.21 1.90
C GLY A 132 12.16 -1.00 1.07
N LEU A 133 13.08 -1.96 0.91
CA LEU A 133 12.76 -3.24 0.27
C LEU A 133 11.60 -3.96 0.97
N LYS A 134 11.59 -3.94 2.30
CA LYS A 134 10.52 -4.53 3.13
C LYS A 134 9.13 -3.96 2.77
N ASP A 135 9.04 -2.66 2.53
CA ASP A 135 7.79 -1.99 2.18
C ASP A 135 7.27 -2.46 0.81
N VAL A 136 8.17 -2.61 -0.15
CA VAL A 136 7.84 -3.14 -1.49
C VAL A 136 7.37 -4.60 -1.39
N LEU A 137 8.05 -5.42 -0.59
CA LEU A 137 7.65 -6.82 -0.37
C LEU A 137 6.27 -6.93 0.28
N ASN A 138 5.96 -6.07 1.25
CA ASN A 138 4.62 -5.98 1.83
C ASN A 138 3.59 -5.53 0.78
N GLY A 139 3.94 -4.58 -0.08
CA GLY A 139 3.09 -4.15 -1.20
C GLY A 139 2.77 -5.28 -2.19
N ILE A 140 3.77 -6.10 -2.52
CA ILE A 140 3.59 -7.30 -3.35
C ILE A 140 2.60 -8.25 -2.67
N GLU A 141 2.80 -8.54 -1.39
CA GLU A 141 1.91 -9.42 -0.63
C GLU A 141 0.46 -8.93 -0.63
N ILE A 142 0.23 -7.63 -0.40
CA ILE A 142 -1.10 -7.03 -0.47
C ILE A 142 -1.72 -7.26 -1.84
N CYS A 143 -1.00 -6.99 -2.94
CA CYS A 143 -1.50 -7.19 -4.30
C CYS A 143 -1.82 -8.66 -4.61
N GLU A 144 -0.98 -9.60 -4.16
CA GLU A 144 -1.20 -11.05 -4.32
C GLU A 144 -2.46 -11.50 -3.58
N GLN A 145 -2.62 -11.08 -2.32
CA GLN A 145 -3.80 -11.43 -1.52
C GLN A 145 -5.08 -10.85 -2.13
N VAL A 146 -5.06 -9.59 -2.55
CA VAL A 146 -6.21 -8.94 -3.22
C VAL A 146 -6.58 -9.68 -4.50
N PHE A 147 -5.60 -10.07 -5.31
CA PHE A 147 -5.88 -10.80 -6.55
C PHE A 147 -6.49 -12.18 -6.29
N SER A 148 -5.91 -12.93 -5.34
CA SER A 148 -6.35 -14.29 -4.99
C SER A 148 -7.78 -14.30 -4.45
N VAL A 149 -8.08 -13.37 -3.55
CA VAL A 149 -9.37 -13.28 -2.87
C VAL A 149 -10.44 -12.62 -3.76
N ALA A 150 -10.05 -11.81 -4.74
CA ALA A 150 -10.99 -11.22 -5.69
C ALA A 150 -11.77 -12.32 -6.41
N ALA A 151 -13.09 -12.33 -6.23
CA ALA A 151 -14.00 -13.24 -6.90
C ALA A 151 -13.77 -13.20 -8.42
N ALA A 152 -14.00 -14.32 -9.11
CA ALA A 152 -13.83 -14.41 -10.56
C ALA A 152 -14.63 -13.34 -11.35
N HIS A 153 -15.67 -12.76 -10.73
CA HIS A 153 -16.53 -11.73 -11.31
C HIS A 153 -16.13 -10.29 -10.95
N ALA A 154 -15.14 -10.09 -10.07
CA ALA A 154 -14.60 -8.78 -9.73
C ALA A 154 -13.62 -8.29 -10.82
N ASN A 155 -14.16 -8.10 -12.02
CA ASN A 155 -13.41 -7.86 -13.27
C ASN A 155 -12.49 -6.64 -13.23
N SER A 156 -12.71 -5.69 -12.30
CA SER A 156 -11.87 -4.50 -12.14
C SER A 156 -10.70 -4.70 -11.17
N VAL A 157 -10.84 -5.55 -10.14
CA VAL A 157 -9.89 -5.64 -9.02
C VAL A 157 -8.63 -6.41 -9.42
N ARG A 158 -8.79 -7.54 -10.11
CA ARG A 158 -7.65 -8.35 -10.56
C ARG A 158 -6.74 -7.58 -11.54
N PRO A 159 -7.26 -6.91 -12.60
CA PRO A 159 -6.43 -6.06 -13.44
C PRO A 159 -5.82 -4.88 -12.69
N ALA A 160 -6.55 -4.28 -11.74
CA ALA A 160 -6.01 -3.18 -10.92
C ALA A 160 -4.85 -3.65 -10.04
N ALA A 161 -4.93 -4.83 -9.42
CA ALA A 161 -3.85 -5.40 -8.63
C ALA A 161 -2.60 -5.69 -9.50
N ARG A 162 -2.79 -6.28 -10.70
CA ARG A 162 -1.71 -6.49 -11.68
C ARG A 162 -1.05 -5.18 -12.11
N ALA A 163 -1.86 -4.17 -12.40
CA ALA A 163 -1.39 -2.86 -12.81
C ALA A 163 -0.63 -2.17 -11.68
N ALA A 164 -1.15 -2.24 -10.46
CA ALA A 164 -0.51 -1.68 -9.27
C ALA A 164 0.88 -2.30 -9.05
N LEU A 165 0.96 -3.64 -9.04
CA LEU A 165 2.22 -4.37 -8.89
C LEU A 165 3.26 -3.91 -9.92
N THR A 166 2.86 -3.90 -11.20
CA THR A 166 3.75 -3.47 -12.29
C THR A 166 4.22 -2.02 -12.10
N GLN A 167 3.29 -1.13 -11.74
CA GLN A 167 3.58 0.30 -11.63
C GLN A 167 4.58 0.60 -10.51
N PHE A 168 4.32 0.13 -9.28
CA PHE A 168 5.20 0.46 -8.17
C PHE A 168 6.53 -0.30 -8.24
N LEU A 169 6.57 -1.51 -8.78
CA LEU A 169 7.85 -2.23 -8.96
C LEU A 169 8.75 -1.49 -9.94
N ASN A 170 8.20 -1.07 -11.08
CA ASN A 170 8.96 -0.28 -12.06
C ASN A 170 9.44 1.03 -11.44
N SER A 171 8.57 1.74 -10.71
CA SER A 171 8.94 2.99 -10.06
C SER A 171 10.02 2.79 -9.00
N TYR A 172 9.90 1.78 -8.15
CA TYR A 172 10.88 1.49 -7.11
C TYR A 172 12.26 1.18 -7.70
N VAL A 173 12.32 0.33 -8.72
CA VAL A 173 13.57 0.00 -9.41
C VAL A 173 14.17 1.25 -10.06
N GLN A 174 13.35 2.07 -10.74
CA GLN A 174 13.81 3.32 -11.34
C GLN A 174 14.36 4.30 -10.29
N ASN A 175 13.66 4.48 -9.18
CA ASN A 175 14.08 5.37 -8.10
C ASN A 175 15.40 4.90 -7.48
N ARG A 176 15.56 3.59 -7.22
CA ARG A 176 16.82 3.01 -6.72
C ARG A 176 17.97 3.15 -7.72
N LEU A 177 17.71 2.96 -9.01
CA LEU A 177 18.72 3.15 -10.03
C LEU A 177 19.11 4.62 -10.19
N ALA A 178 18.19 5.57 -10.03
CA ALA A 178 18.49 7.01 -10.11
C ALA A 178 19.48 7.45 -9.01
N VAL A 179 19.30 6.97 -7.77
CA VAL A 179 20.27 7.14 -6.68
C VAL A 179 21.66 6.62 -7.09
N SER A 180 21.69 5.52 -7.86
CA SER A 180 22.93 4.95 -8.41
C SER A 180 23.55 5.73 -9.58
N PHE A 181 23.07 6.92 -9.93
CA PHE A 181 23.70 7.78 -10.94
C PHE A 181 24.03 9.18 -10.44
N GLU A 182 23.39 9.63 -9.36
CA GLU A 182 23.48 11.02 -8.88
C GLU A 182 24.49 11.21 -7.74
N GLU A 183 24.80 10.16 -6.97
CA GLU A 183 25.66 10.29 -5.78
C GLU A 183 27.10 9.82 -6.04
N GLU A 184 28.10 10.55 -5.57
CA GLU A 184 29.52 10.18 -5.74
C GLU A 184 29.99 9.09 -4.73
N GLU A 185 29.16 8.76 -3.73
CA GLU A 185 29.49 7.80 -2.67
C GLU A 185 29.17 6.36 -3.07
N GLN A 186 30.21 5.55 -3.31
CA GLN A 186 30.11 4.14 -3.73
C GLN A 186 29.21 3.25 -2.84
N THR A 187 28.98 3.62 -1.59
CA THR A 187 28.19 2.85 -0.61
C THR A 187 26.69 2.84 -0.93
N GLU A 188 26.10 3.95 -1.36
CA GLU A 188 24.67 4.04 -1.67
C GLU A 188 24.31 3.27 -2.95
N HIS A 189 25.22 3.30 -3.94
CA HIS A 189 25.13 2.48 -5.16
C HIS A 189 25.09 0.98 -4.86
N ILE A 190 25.93 0.53 -3.93
CA ILE A 190 25.98 -0.88 -3.53
C ILE A 190 24.66 -1.25 -2.85
N GLY A 191 24.16 -0.41 -1.93
CA GLY A 191 22.88 -0.62 -1.26
C GLY A 191 21.71 -0.74 -2.24
N ALA A 192 21.59 0.20 -3.18
CA ALA A 192 20.54 0.18 -4.20
C ALA A 192 20.59 -1.08 -5.09
N ARG A 193 21.79 -1.51 -5.51
CA ARG A 193 21.96 -2.75 -6.28
C ARG A 193 21.64 -4.00 -5.47
N MET A 194 22.00 -4.03 -4.19
CA MET A 194 21.67 -5.12 -3.28
C MET A 194 20.15 -5.25 -3.11
N ASP A 195 19.46 -4.13 -2.90
CA ASP A 195 17.99 -4.09 -2.79
C ASP A 195 17.32 -4.64 -4.06
N ILE A 196 17.75 -4.20 -5.24
CA ILE A 196 17.21 -4.67 -6.53
C ILE A 196 17.48 -6.17 -6.71
N THR A 197 18.70 -6.62 -6.37
CA THR A 197 19.08 -8.04 -6.50
C THR A 197 18.26 -8.92 -5.56
N ALA A 198 18.05 -8.47 -4.32
CA ALA A 198 17.22 -9.16 -3.34
C ALA A 198 15.76 -9.20 -3.77
N LEU A 199 15.22 -8.09 -4.29
CA LEU A 199 13.87 -8.03 -4.85
C LEU A 199 13.69 -9.04 -6.01
N ILE A 200 14.61 -9.05 -6.97
CA ILE A 200 14.54 -9.99 -8.10
C ILE A 200 14.63 -11.44 -7.60
N SER A 201 15.54 -11.72 -6.65
CA SER A 201 15.69 -13.07 -6.08
C SER A 201 14.42 -13.54 -5.39
N GLU A 202 13.77 -12.67 -4.63
CA GLU A 202 12.49 -12.97 -3.96
C GLU A 202 11.37 -13.20 -4.98
N LEU A 203 11.26 -12.36 -6.01
CA LEU A 203 10.27 -12.55 -7.09
C LEU A 203 10.48 -13.88 -7.83
N VAL A 204 11.73 -14.22 -8.15
CA VAL A 204 12.08 -15.51 -8.77
C VAL A 204 11.74 -16.67 -7.83
N ALA A 205 12.07 -16.57 -6.54
CA ALA A 205 11.74 -17.60 -5.55
C ALA A 205 10.24 -17.85 -5.47
N ARG A 206 9.42 -16.80 -5.48
CA ARG A 206 7.96 -16.90 -5.52
C ARG A 206 7.45 -17.58 -6.79
N MET A 207 8.00 -17.24 -7.95
CA MET A 207 7.64 -17.89 -9.22
C MET A 207 8.02 -19.38 -9.24
N VAL A 208 9.23 -19.72 -8.78
CA VAL A 208 9.71 -21.12 -8.75
C VAL A 208 8.94 -21.95 -7.72
N GLY A 209 8.70 -21.39 -6.53
CA GLY A 209 7.89 -22.04 -5.49
C GLY A 209 6.48 -22.36 -5.97
N ARG A 210 5.83 -21.46 -6.72
CA ARG A 210 4.52 -21.73 -7.32
C ARG A 210 4.59 -22.78 -8.42
N SER A 211 5.58 -22.72 -9.32
CA SER A 211 5.73 -23.72 -10.39
C SER A 211 5.97 -25.15 -9.88
N THR A 212 6.59 -25.29 -8.71
CA THR A 212 6.82 -26.59 -8.06
C THR A 212 5.56 -27.09 -7.34
N VAL A 213 4.79 -26.20 -6.71
CA VAL A 213 3.48 -26.51 -6.10
C VAL A 213 2.44 -26.87 -7.17
N GLU A 214 2.37 -26.12 -8.28
CA GLU A 214 1.49 -26.42 -9.42
C GLU A 214 1.84 -27.77 -10.07
N ARG A 215 3.12 -28.12 -10.21
CA ARG A 215 3.53 -29.46 -10.67
C ARG A 215 3.16 -30.56 -9.67
N ALA A 216 3.22 -30.29 -8.36
CA ALA A 216 2.83 -31.25 -7.34
C ALA A 216 1.29 -31.45 -7.29
N LEU A 217 0.50 -30.42 -7.60
CA LEU A 217 -0.96 -30.46 -7.64
C LEU A 217 -1.54 -30.83 -9.02
N GLY A 218 -0.76 -30.67 -10.09
CA GLY A 218 -1.17 -30.74 -11.50
C GLY A 218 -1.09 -32.11 -12.17
N ASN A 219 -0.95 -33.20 -11.42
CA ASN A 219 -1.05 -34.57 -11.99
C ASN A 219 -2.49 -34.98 -12.39
N ASN A 220 -3.42 -34.03 -12.56
CA ASN A 220 -4.76 -34.29 -13.09
C ASN A 220 -5.31 -33.05 -13.82
N LYS A 221 -4.86 -32.84 -15.06
CA LYS A 221 -5.62 -32.42 -16.26
C LYS A 221 -4.75 -31.57 -17.19
N GLU A 222 -4.33 -32.20 -18.28
CA GLU A 222 -3.91 -31.54 -19.51
C GLU A 222 -5.09 -30.79 -20.15
N ASP A 223 -4.73 -29.89 -21.07
CA ASP A 223 -5.56 -29.12 -22.02
C ASP A 223 -6.03 -27.73 -21.53
N ASP A 224 -5.34 -26.66 -21.93
CA ASP A 224 -5.55 -26.06 -23.26
C ASP A 224 -4.56 -24.90 -23.52
N LEU A 225 -3.73 -25.07 -24.55
CA LEU A 225 -2.81 -24.07 -25.09
C LEU A 225 -3.54 -23.25 -26.17
N VAL A 226 -3.86 -21.98 -25.91
CA VAL A 226 -4.04 -21.00 -27.00
C VAL A 226 -3.33 -19.70 -26.69
N GLN A 227 -2.25 -19.51 -27.44
CA GLN A 227 -1.44 -18.30 -27.56
C GLN A 227 -2.28 -17.07 -27.89
N LYS A 228 -2.07 -15.97 -27.15
CA LYS A 228 -2.09 -14.62 -27.71
C LYS A 228 -0.84 -13.89 -27.29
N GLN A 229 -0.05 -13.49 -28.29
CA GLN A 229 1.10 -12.60 -28.15
C GLN A 229 0.69 -11.34 -27.39
N GLN A 230 1.29 -11.13 -26.22
CA GLN A 230 1.37 -9.84 -25.56
C GLN A 230 2.84 -9.55 -25.25
N PRO A 231 3.25 -8.26 -25.26
CA PRO A 231 4.64 -7.85 -25.08
C PRO A 231 5.20 -8.40 -23.77
N LEU A 232 6.53 -8.56 -23.68
CA LEU A 232 7.27 -9.00 -22.48
C LEU A 232 6.92 -8.14 -21.24
N LEU A 233 5.79 -8.43 -20.63
CA LEU A 233 5.46 -8.15 -19.25
C LEU A 233 5.70 -9.47 -18.53
N LEU A 234 6.40 -9.43 -17.40
CA LEU A 234 6.47 -10.57 -16.48
C LEU A 234 5.03 -11.11 -16.33
N PRO A 235 4.76 -12.37 -16.70
CA PRO A 235 3.43 -12.92 -16.58
C PRO A 235 3.12 -12.99 -15.09
N LEU A 236 2.27 -12.08 -14.59
CA LEU A 236 1.81 -12.13 -13.21
C LEU A 236 1.10 -13.45 -12.90
N ASP A 237 0.63 -14.19 -13.90
CA ASP A 237 0.09 -15.54 -13.72
C ASP A 237 1.17 -16.56 -13.29
N ALA A 238 2.45 -16.21 -13.38
CA ALA A 238 3.56 -16.96 -12.78
C ALA A 238 3.94 -16.44 -11.38
N LEU A 239 3.48 -15.24 -11.00
CA LEU A 239 3.68 -14.62 -9.69
C LEU A 239 2.45 -14.76 -8.78
N ILE A 240 1.26 -15.01 -9.32
CA ILE A 240 -0.02 -15.12 -8.63
C ILE A 240 -0.69 -16.46 -8.92
#